data_AF-S4PW55-F1
#
_entry.id   AF-S4PW55-F1
#
_cell.length_a   1.000
_cell.length_b   1.000
_cell.length_c   1.000
_cell.angle_alpha   90.00
_cell.angle_beta   90.00
_cell.angle_gamma   90.00
#
_symmetry.space_group_name_H-M   'P 1'
#
loop_
_entity.id
_entity.type
_entity.pdbx_description
1 polymer ?
#
loop_
_entity_poly.entity_id
_entity_poly.type
_entity_poly.pdbx_seq_one_letter_code
_entity_poly.pdbx_strand_id
1 'polypeptide(L)'
;MKCPIEHYQFSKFRRMCIMSGCDYLASLPGIGLVKARQFVTASQDSDFANALRKLPSFFNRSNLTVTDEYRENFLKAEATFKHQFVYDPTERRMVRLTEPDDEDIEIALCVNAGELLDAKVAFQLALGNIEPFTLKKMDSWDPDHRDVAV
;
A
#
# COMPACT_ATOMS: atom_id res chain seq x y z
N MET A 1 24.56 5.21 -5.56
CA MET A 1 23.81 4.65 -4.42
C MET A 1 24.75 3.69 -3.69
N LYS A 2 25.09 3.90 -2.40
CA LYS A 2 26.01 3.01 -1.63
C LYS A 2 25.23 2.11 -0.68
N CYS A 3 24.34 1.27 -1.20
CA CYS A 3 23.74 0.15 -0.47
C CYS A 3 24.09 -1.10 -1.29
N PRO A 4 24.90 -2.03 -0.77
CA PRO A 4 25.16 -3.29 -1.46
C PRO A 4 23.84 -4.02 -1.74
N ILE A 5 23.75 -4.73 -2.85
CA ILE A 5 22.49 -5.34 -3.30
C ILE A 5 21.97 -6.37 -2.31
N GLU A 6 22.87 -7.06 -1.61
CA GLU A 6 22.61 -8.00 -0.52
C GLU A 6 21.93 -7.36 0.70
N HIS A 7 22.04 -6.04 0.86
CA HIS A 7 21.40 -5.29 1.94
C HIS A 7 20.12 -4.57 1.50
N TYR A 8 19.74 -4.68 0.23
CA TYR A 8 18.49 -4.16 -0.27
C TYR A 8 17.35 -5.13 0.06
N GLN A 9 16.45 -4.72 0.95
CA GLN A 9 15.21 -5.42 1.23
C GLN A 9 14.03 -4.56 0.77
N PHE A 10 13.09 -5.16 0.04
CA PHE A 10 11.94 -4.44 -0.50
C PHE A 10 11.08 -3.80 0.60
N SER A 11 10.96 -4.45 1.78
CA SER A 11 10.31 -3.87 2.96
C SER A 11 10.95 -2.56 3.41
N LYS A 12 12.28 -2.49 3.46
CA LYS A 12 13.02 -1.26 3.77
C LYS A 12 12.79 -0.19 2.70
N PHE A 13 12.79 -0.56 1.42
CA PHE A 13 12.52 0.39 0.34
C PHE A 13 11.10 0.99 0.45
N ARG A 14 10.07 0.16 0.64
CA ARG A 14 8.70 0.61 0.83
C ARG A 14 8.55 1.53 2.04
N ARG A 15 9.12 1.15 3.20
CA ARG A 15 9.09 1.97 4.43
C ARG A 15 9.76 3.33 4.23
N MET A 16 10.86 3.37 3.49
CA MET A 16 11.52 4.61 3.11
C MET A 16 10.59 5.51 2.27
N CYS A 17 9.89 4.96 1.28
CA CYS A 17 8.94 5.71 0.45
C CYS A 17 7.78 6.27 1.27
N ILE A 18 7.15 5.45 2.11
CA ILE A 18 6.04 5.88 2.99
C ILE A 18 6.51 7.01 3.91
N MET A 19 7.66 6.84 4.57
CA MET A 19 8.16 7.82 5.54
C MET A 19 8.62 9.13 4.88
N SER A 20 9.00 9.09 3.60
CA SER A 20 9.31 10.29 2.83
C SER A 20 8.07 11.06 2.35
N GLY A 21 6.88 10.54 2.62
CA GLY A 21 5.60 11.07 2.17
C GLY A 21 5.10 10.35 0.92
N CYS A 22 3.84 9.92 0.96
CA CYS A 22 3.12 9.31 -0.15
C CYS A 22 1.64 9.69 -0.08
N ASP A 23 0.85 9.25 -1.05
CA ASP A 23 -0.59 9.56 -1.12
C ASP A 23 -1.39 9.01 0.06
N TYR A 24 -0.89 7.94 0.72
CA TYR A 24 -1.55 7.34 1.89
C TYR A 24 -1.15 7.98 3.23
N LEU A 25 0.01 8.65 3.27
CA LEU A 25 0.54 9.25 4.50
C LEU A 25 1.52 10.38 4.16
N ALA A 26 1.18 11.58 4.59
CA ALA A 26 2.07 12.74 4.50
C ALA A 26 3.33 12.52 5.35
N SER A 27 4.48 13.00 4.88
CA SER A 27 5.74 12.92 5.64
C SER A 27 5.69 13.79 6.90
N LEU A 28 6.45 13.40 7.92
CA LEU A 28 6.70 14.29 9.06
C LEU A 28 7.51 15.53 8.66
N PRO A 29 7.32 16.70 9.33
CA PRO A 29 7.99 17.94 8.97
C PRO A 29 9.52 17.83 8.88
N GLY A 30 10.05 18.08 7.69
CA GLY A 30 11.49 18.03 7.42
C GLY A 30 12.07 16.61 7.34
N ILE A 31 11.24 15.58 7.13
CA ILE A 31 11.64 14.21 6.83
C ILE A 31 11.33 13.91 5.34
N GLY A 32 12.32 14.11 4.48
CA GLY A 32 12.25 13.70 3.06
C GLY A 32 13.02 12.40 2.81
N LEU A 33 13.11 12.00 1.54
CA LEU A 33 13.71 10.73 1.11
C LEU A 33 15.10 10.45 1.69
N VAL A 34 15.98 11.45 1.75
CA VAL A 34 17.35 11.29 2.27
C VAL A 34 17.36 10.90 3.73
N LYS A 35 16.60 11.60 4.58
CA LYS A 35 16.47 11.28 6.01
C LYS A 35 15.73 9.96 6.19
N ALA A 36 14.72 9.72 5.36
CA ALA A 36 13.99 8.47 5.45
C ALA A 36 14.88 7.25 5.22
N ARG A 37 15.73 7.33 4.19
CA ARG A 37 16.74 6.30 3.91
C ARG A 37 17.70 6.11 5.08
N GLN A 38 18.25 7.20 5.63
CA GLN A 38 19.22 7.13 6.74
C GLN A 38 18.64 6.38 7.93
N PHE A 39 17.41 6.71 8.32
CA PHE A 39 16.74 6.09 9.46
C PHE A 39 16.37 4.62 9.19
N VAL A 40 15.77 4.31 8.04
CA VAL A 40 15.37 2.93 7.70
C VAL A 40 16.57 2.00 7.57
N THR A 41 17.69 2.51 7.03
CA THR A 41 18.91 1.72 6.88
C THR A 41 19.55 1.44 8.25
N ALA A 42 19.52 2.41 9.16
CA ALA A 42 20.07 2.28 10.51
C ALA A 42 19.17 1.46 11.45
N SER A 43 17.85 1.44 11.21
CA SER A 43 16.91 0.67 12.02
C SER A 43 17.08 -0.84 11.78
N GLN A 44 17.18 -1.57 12.89
CA GLN A 44 17.14 -3.05 12.95
C GLN A 44 15.89 -3.55 13.69
N ASP A 45 14.97 -2.64 14.05
CA ASP A 45 13.74 -2.98 14.76
C ASP A 45 12.80 -3.78 13.84
N SER A 46 12.31 -4.92 14.31
CA SER A 46 11.32 -5.72 13.58
C SER A 46 9.97 -5.00 13.53
N ASP A 47 9.61 -4.30 14.60
CA ASP A 47 8.44 -3.43 14.67
C ASP A 47 8.82 -2.00 14.27
N PHE A 48 8.49 -1.65 13.02
CA PHE A 48 8.84 -0.34 12.49
C PHE A 48 8.05 0.79 13.14
N ALA A 49 6.84 0.54 13.62
CA ALA A 49 6.09 1.54 14.39
C ALA A 49 6.81 1.86 15.70
N ASN A 50 7.42 0.89 16.37
CA ASN A 50 8.27 1.14 17.53
C ASN A 50 9.55 1.89 17.16
N ALA A 51 10.17 1.56 16.03
CA ALA A 51 11.32 2.31 15.52
C ALA A 51 10.98 3.80 15.37
N LEU A 52 9.84 4.15 14.78
CA LEU A 52 9.43 5.54 14.53
C LEU A 52 9.44 6.43 15.80
N ARG A 53 9.23 5.87 17.00
CA ARG A 53 9.35 6.63 18.27
C ARG A 53 10.76 7.17 18.52
N LYS A 54 11.77 6.50 17.96
CA LYS A 54 13.20 6.87 18.08
C LYS A 54 13.62 7.89 17.03
N LEU A 55 12.74 8.27 16.09
CA LEU A 55 13.03 9.21 15.02
C LEU A 55 13.48 10.61 15.52
N PRO A 56 12.85 11.21 16.55
CA PRO A 56 13.27 12.51 17.07
C PRO A 56 14.68 12.49 17.67
N SER A 57 15.00 11.46 18.46
CA SER A 57 16.33 11.31 19.05
C SER A 57 17.39 10.95 18.01
N PHE A 58 17.06 10.10 17.03
CA PHE A 58 17.99 9.73 15.95
C PHE A 58 18.50 10.95 15.15
N PHE A 59 17.64 11.95 14.92
CA PHE A 59 18.01 13.17 14.22
C PHE A 59 18.35 14.36 15.13
N ASN A 60 18.39 14.18 16.46
CA ASN A 60 18.53 15.26 17.44
C ASN A 60 17.50 16.41 17.24
N ARG A 61 16.24 16.06 16.98
CA ARG A 61 15.13 17.00 16.76
C ARG A 61 14.05 16.82 17.82
N SER A 62 14.28 17.38 19.01
CA SER A 62 13.32 17.28 20.12
C SER A 62 11.96 17.92 19.83
N ASN A 63 11.87 18.84 18.86
CA ASN A 63 10.62 19.46 18.41
C ASN A 63 9.85 18.61 17.38
N LEU A 64 10.42 17.50 16.90
CA LEU A 64 9.74 16.58 16.00
C LEU A 64 8.84 15.65 16.81
N THR A 65 7.54 15.86 16.75
CA THR A 65 6.57 14.96 17.39
C THR A 65 6.18 13.84 16.45
N VAL A 66 6.29 12.60 16.92
CA VAL A 66 5.77 11.40 16.25
C VAL A 66 4.60 10.89 17.07
N THR A 67 3.38 11.22 16.65
CA THR A 67 2.16 10.82 17.37
C THR A 67 1.88 9.33 17.19
N ASP A 68 1.09 8.75 18.09
CA ASP A 68 0.62 7.37 17.92
C ASP A 68 -0.25 7.23 16.67
N GLU A 69 -1.08 8.22 16.36
CA GLU A 69 -1.85 8.29 15.12
C GLU A 69 -0.98 8.22 13.86
N TYR A 70 0.14 8.95 13.82
CA TYR A 70 1.07 8.88 12.67
C TYR A 70 1.64 7.46 12.50
N ARG A 71 1.95 6.79 13.62
CA ARG A 71 2.50 5.43 13.62
C ARG A 71 1.47 4.41 13.16
N GLU A 72 0.22 4.54 13.62
CA GLU A 72 -0.90 3.70 13.15
C GLU A 72 -1.17 3.91 11.66
N ASN A 73 -1.22 5.16 11.21
CA ASN A 73 -1.42 5.48 9.80
C ASN A 73 -0.23 5.02 8.94
N PHE A 74 0.98 4.97 9.48
CA PHE A 74 2.13 4.35 8.80
C PHE A 74 1.91 2.86 8.57
N LEU A 75 1.41 2.12 9.58
CA LEU A 75 1.08 0.70 9.44
C LEU A 75 -0.04 0.48 8.43
N LYS A 76 -1.08 1.32 8.43
CA LYS A 76 -2.16 1.30 7.42
C LYS A 76 -1.62 1.56 6.01
N ALA A 77 -0.75 2.55 5.84
CA ALA A 77 -0.12 2.83 4.55
C ALA A 77 0.75 1.65 4.08
N GLU A 78 1.52 1.03 4.98
CA GLU A 78 2.29 -0.18 4.66
C GLU A 78 1.36 -1.35 4.26
N ALA A 79 0.23 -1.51 4.94
CA ALA A 79 -0.78 -2.50 4.61
C ALA A 79 -1.42 -2.21 3.24
N THR A 80 -1.79 -0.96 2.91
CA THR A 80 -2.31 -0.60 1.59
C THR A 80 -1.35 -1.01 0.48
N PHE A 81 -0.06 -0.69 0.60
CA PHE A 81 0.94 -1.08 -0.40
C PHE A 81 1.11 -2.61 -0.56
N LYS A 82 0.85 -3.40 0.48
CA LYS A 82 0.96 -4.87 0.44
C LYS A 82 -0.32 -5.55 -0.02
N HIS A 83 -1.46 -5.06 0.43
CA HIS A 83 -2.71 -5.81 0.51
C HIS A 83 -3.85 -5.14 -0.27
N GLN A 84 -3.58 -4.09 -1.07
CA GLN A 84 -4.62 -3.51 -1.92
C GLN A 84 -5.29 -4.58 -2.78
N PHE A 85 -6.62 -4.54 -2.88
CA PHE A 85 -7.34 -5.40 -3.81
C PHE A 85 -6.92 -5.07 -5.25
N VAL A 86 -6.61 -6.12 -5.99
CA VAL A 86 -6.32 -6.10 -7.43
C VAL A 86 -7.26 -7.08 -8.13
N TYR A 87 -7.35 -6.99 -9.45
CA TYR A 87 -8.13 -7.92 -10.25
C TYR A 87 -7.20 -8.94 -10.92
N ASP A 88 -7.41 -10.23 -10.64
CA ASP A 88 -6.71 -11.31 -11.34
C ASP A 88 -7.47 -11.64 -12.65
N PRO A 89 -6.89 -11.39 -13.84
CA PRO A 89 -7.55 -11.65 -15.11
C PRO A 89 -7.61 -13.14 -15.48
N THR A 90 -6.77 -13.98 -14.87
CA THR A 90 -6.76 -15.43 -15.09
C THR A 90 -7.87 -16.10 -14.29
N GLU A 91 -7.97 -15.75 -13.01
CA GLU A 91 -9.02 -16.27 -12.11
C GLU A 91 -10.33 -15.48 -12.20
N ARG A 92 -10.31 -14.33 -12.89
CA ARG A 92 -11.43 -13.42 -13.10
C ARG A 92 -12.13 -12.98 -11.81
N ARG A 93 -11.34 -12.69 -10.77
CA ARG A 93 -11.83 -12.23 -9.47
C ARG A 93 -10.89 -11.22 -8.83
N MET A 94 -11.42 -10.48 -7.87
CA MET A 94 -10.58 -9.65 -7.01
C MET A 94 -9.81 -10.53 -6.02
N VAL A 95 -8.53 -10.20 -5.84
CA VAL A 95 -7.60 -10.85 -4.90
C VAL A 95 -6.77 -9.79 -4.19
N ARG A 96 -6.17 -10.12 -3.06
CA ARG A 96 -5.18 -9.25 -2.41
C ARG A 96 -3.88 -9.27 -3.22
N LEU A 97 -3.22 -8.12 -3.40
CA LEU A 97 -1.92 -8.06 -4.07
C LEU A 97 -0.87 -8.98 -3.40
N THR A 98 -0.96 -9.10 -2.07
CA THR A 98 -0.28 -10.10 -1.26
C THR A 98 -1.25 -10.45 -0.14
N GLU A 99 -1.40 -11.74 0.20
CA GLU A 99 -2.29 -12.12 1.29
C GLU A 99 -1.79 -11.59 2.64
N PRO A 100 -2.67 -11.08 3.51
CA PRO A 100 -2.34 -10.81 4.92
C PRO A 100 -1.88 -12.09 5.61
N ASP A 101 -0.97 -11.94 6.57
CA ASP A 101 -0.47 -13.07 7.35
C ASP A 101 -1.51 -13.54 8.39
N ASP A 102 -2.45 -12.67 8.76
CA ASP A 102 -3.43 -12.87 9.84
C ASP A 102 -4.70 -12.02 9.60
N GLU A 103 -5.87 -12.53 9.99
CA GLU A 103 -7.18 -11.90 9.79
C GLU A 103 -7.37 -10.64 10.67
N ASP A 104 -6.86 -10.64 11.89
CA ASP A 104 -6.90 -9.47 12.78
C ASP A 104 -6.07 -8.31 12.19
N ILE A 105 -4.95 -8.63 11.54
CA ILE A 105 -4.12 -7.65 10.82
C ILE A 105 -4.90 -7.05 9.65
N GLU A 106 -5.64 -7.88 8.91
CA GLU A 106 -6.46 -7.42 7.79
C GLU A 106 -7.53 -6.43 8.28
N ILE A 107 -8.30 -6.82 9.31
CA ILE A 107 -9.37 -5.99 9.87
C ILE A 107 -8.81 -4.66 10.41
N ALA A 108 -7.67 -4.69 11.09
CA ALA A 108 -7.11 -3.51 11.74
C ALA A 108 -6.42 -2.54 10.78
N LEU A 109 -5.70 -3.05 9.77
CA LEU A 109 -4.77 -2.23 8.97
C LEU A 109 -5.21 -2.04 7.50
N CYS A 110 -6.00 -2.95 6.93
CA CYS A 110 -6.37 -2.90 5.51
C CYS A 110 -7.58 -2.00 5.23
N VAL A 111 -7.94 -1.10 6.15
CA VAL A 111 -9.07 -0.16 6.02
C VAL A 111 -8.98 0.75 4.79
N ASN A 112 -7.76 1.00 4.29
CA ASN A 112 -7.50 1.82 3.09
C ASN A 112 -7.09 0.96 1.87
N ALA A 113 -7.23 -0.37 1.94
CA ALA A 113 -6.77 -1.30 0.91
C ALA A 113 -7.88 -1.73 -0.06
N GLY A 114 -8.98 -0.97 -0.11
CA GLY A 114 -10.17 -1.26 -0.91
C GLY A 114 -11.08 -2.30 -0.28
N GLU A 115 -12.27 -2.44 -0.87
CA GLU A 115 -13.30 -3.39 -0.46
C GLU A 115 -13.47 -4.48 -1.51
N LEU A 116 -13.88 -5.67 -1.08
CA LEU A 116 -14.20 -6.76 -1.99
C LEU A 116 -15.56 -6.50 -2.64
N LEU A 117 -15.57 -6.38 -3.97
CA LEU A 117 -16.82 -6.21 -4.72
C LEU A 117 -17.44 -7.57 -5.07
N ASP A 118 -18.72 -7.55 -5.42
CA ASP A 118 -19.36 -8.70 -6.06
C ASP A 118 -18.57 -9.11 -7.33
N ALA A 119 -18.36 -10.41 -7.51
CA ALA A 119 -17.50 -10.92 -8.58
C ALA A 119 -17.97 -10.50 -9.99
N LYS A 120 -19.28 -10.36 -10.22
CA LYS A 120 -19.81 -9.92 -11.52
C LYS A 120 -19.55 -8.43 -11.72
N VAL A 121 -19.73 -7.62 -10.67
CA VAL A 121 -19.41 -6.19 -10.71
C VAL A 121 -17.92 -5.98 -10.96
N ALA A 122 -17.05 -6.68 -10.22
CA ALA A 122 -15.61 -6.63 -10.40
C ALA A 122 -15.17 -7.01 -11.83
N PHE A 123 -15.73 -8.10 -12.38
CA PHE A 123 -15.47 -8.52 -13.76
C PHE A 123 -15.89 -7.42 -14.76
N GLN A 124 -17.09 -6.85 -14.63
CA GLN A 124 -17.55 -5.80 -15.55
C GLN A 124 -16.75 -4.49 -15.41
N LEU A 125 -16.29 -4.13 -14.20
CA LEU A 125 -15.36 -3.01 -13.99
C LEU A 125 -14.03 -3.26 -14.67
N ALA A 126 -13.46 -4.47 -14.52
CA ALA A 126 -12.20 -4.84 -15.13
C ALA A 126 -12.26 -4.82 -16.66
N LEU A 127 -13.43 -5.11 -17.25
CA LEU A 127 -13.68 -4.99 -18.68
C LEU A 127 -13.94 -3.55 -19.15
N GLY A 128 -14.15 -2.60 -18.24
CA GLY A 128 -14.56 -1.23 -18.57
C GLY A 128 -16.02 -1.10 -19.04
N ASN A 129 -16.84 -2.14 -18.86
CA ASN A 129 -18.24 -2.16 -19.28
C ASN A 129 -19.16 -1.36 -18.36
N ILE A 130 -18.73 -1.05 -17.13
CA ILE A 130 -19.50 -0.26 -16.17
C ILE A 130 -18.70 0.94 -15.67
N GLU A 131 -19.40 2.03 -15.41
CA GLU A 131 -18.80 3.26 -14.91
C GLU A 131 -18.45 3.14 -13.42
N PRO A 132 -17.21 3.45 -12.97
CA PRO A 132 -16.74 3.16 -11.62
C PRO A 132 -17.52 3.80 -10.46
N PHE A 133 -18.12 4.97 -10.65
CA PHE A 133 -18.79 5.70 -9.56
C PHE A 133 -20.29 5.40 -9.44
N THR A 134 -20.98 5.21 -10.57
CA THR A 134 -22.43 5.00 -10.63
C THR A 134 -22.80 3.54 -10.86
N LEU A 135 -21.84 2.69 -11.23
CA LEU A 135 -22.01 1.28 -11.59
C LEU A 135 -23.00 1.06 -12.75
N LYS A 136 -23.27 2.10 -13.53
CA LYS A 136 -24.13 2.02 -14.71
C LYS A 136 -23.38 1.31 -15.83
N LYS A 137 -24.09 0.45 -16.55
CA LYS A 137 -23.60 -0.20 -17.76
C LYS A 137 -23.39 0.82 -18.87
N MET A 138 -22.19 0.85 -19.42
CA MET A 138 -21.74 1.71 -20.51
C MET A 138 -21.46 0.93 -21.79
N ASP A 139 -21.02 -0.33 -21.66
CA ASP A 139 -20.69 -1.22 -22.77
C ASP A 139 -21.04 -2.68 -22.43
N SER A 140 -20.84 -3.60 -23.36
CA SER A 140 -21.09 -5.04 -23.22
C SER A 140 -20.05 -5.91 -23.89
N TRP A 141 -18.79 -5.45 -23.99
CA TRP A 141 -17.72 -6.27 -24.53
C TRP A 141 -17.49 -7.53 -23.68
N ASP A 142 -17.23 -8.66 -24.32
CA ASP A 142 -16.97 -9.93 -23.65
C ASP A 142 -15.77 -10.64 -24.30
N PRO A 143 -14.71 -10.97 -23.52
CA PRO A 143 -13.51 -11.64 -24.07
C PRO A 143 -13.79 -13.05 -24.62
N ASP A 144 -14.83 -13.73 -24.15
CA ASP A 144 -15.16 -15.11 -24.55
C ASP A 144 -16.08 -15.16 -25.77
N HIS A 145 -16.83 -14.07 -26.00
CA HIS A 145 -17.75 -13.93 -27.12
C HIS A 145 -17.21 -12.91 -28.11
N ARG A 146 -16.17 -13.30 -28.85
CA ARG A 146 -15.71 -12.51 -29.99
C ARG A 146 -16.67 -12.72 -31.14
N ASP A 147 -17.35 -11.66 -31.56
CA ASP A 147 -17.99 -11.63 -32.87
C ASP A 147 -16.90 -11.96 -33.90
N VAL A 148 -17.01 -13.14 -34.50
CA VAL A 148 -16.15 -13.55 -35.62
C VAL A 148 -16.56 -12.63 -36.77
N ALA A 149 -15.81 -11.56 -36.98
CA ALA A 149 -15.97 -10.74 -38.17
C ALA A 149 -15.72 -11.65 -39.38
N VAL A 150 -16.80 -11.97 -40.11
CA VAL A 150 -16.77 -12.60 -41.43
C VAL A 150 -16.27 -11.57 -42.45
#